data_AF-K5YYA9-F1
#
_entry.id   AF-K5YYA9-F1
#
_cell.length_a   1.000
_cell.length_b   1.000
_cell.length_c   1.000
_cell.angle_alpha   90.00
_cell.angle_beta   90.00
_cell.angle_gamma   90.00
#
_symmetry.space_group_name_H-M   'P 1'
#
loop_
_entity.id
_entity.type
_entity.pdbx_description
1 polymer ?
#
loop_
_entity_poly.entity_id
_entity_poly.type
_entity_poly.pdbx_seq_one_letter_code
_entity_poly.pdbx_strand_id
1 'polypeptide(L)'
;MDFSDLIQWCLEHLSYWVILILMILENSLVPLPSELIVTPAAYKAANGEMNIFLVILFTTLGALIGALINYHLALITWYLKKKLKACR
;
A
#
# COMPACT_ATOMS: atom_id res chain seq x y z
N MET A 1 -0.24 -17.42 10.48
CA MET A 1 -0.35 -15.97 10.64
C MET A 1 -1.79 -15.64 10.36
N ASP A 2 -2.56 -15.56 11.43
CA ASP A 2 -3.97 -15.20 11.38
C ASP A 2 -4.10 -13.67 11.28
N PHE A 3 -5.26 -13.19 10.84
CA PHE A 3 -5.54 -11.76 10.64
C PHE A 3 -5.23 -10.91 11.89
N SER A 4 -5.49 -11.47 13.08
CA SER A 4 -5.18 -10.87 14.37
C SER A 4 -3.69 -10.65 14.59
N ASP A 5 -2.84 -11.58 14.16
CA ASP A 5 -1.38 -11.48 14.33
C ASP A 5 -0.82 -10.31 13.51
N LEU A 6 -1.37 -10.09 12.31
CA LEU A 6 -0.95 -9.03 11.41
C LEU A 6 -1.33 -7.65 11.97
N ILE A 7 -2.54 -7.53 12.54
CA ILE A 7 -2.98 -6.30 13.21
C ILE A 7 -2.14 -6.00 14.44
N GLN A 8 -1.85 -7.01 15.26
CA GLN A 8 -1.04 -6.85 16.47
C GLN A 8 0.39 -6.39 16.12
N TRP A 9 1.00 -7.02 15.12
CA TRP A 9 2.32 -6.64 14.61
C TRP A 9 2.33 -5.22 14.05
N CYS A 10 1.28 -4.85 13.29
CA CYS A 10 1.07 -3.48 12.82
C CYS A 10 1.01 -2.51 14.00
N LEU A 11 0.19 -2.75 15.03
CA LEU A 11 0.05 -1.85 16.18
C LEU A 11 1.36 -1.62 16.94
N GLU A 12 2.16 -2.66 17.13
CA GLU A 12 3.46 -2.59 17.81
C GLU A 12 4.52 -1.83 17.01
N HIS A 13 4.56 -1.99 15.68
CA HIS A 13 5.57 -1.37 14.80
C HIS A 13 5.04 -0.17 14.00
N LEU A 14 3.81 0.29 14.29
CA LEU A 14 3.15 1.32 13.49
C LEU A 14 3.87 2.66 13.63
N SER A 15 4.54 3.03 12.55
CA SER A 15 5.07 4.37 12.29
C SER A 15 4.54 4.85 10.94
N TYR A 16 4.55 6.16 10.70
CA TYR A 16 4.09 6.74 9.43
C TYR A 16 4.77 6.13 8.21
N TRP A 17 6.05 5.74 8.35
CA TRP A 17 6.83 5.06 7.33
C TRP A 17 6.36 3.65 7.04
N VAL A 18 6.03 2.88 8.08
CA VAL A 18 5.51 1.52 7.94
C VAL A 18 4.16 1.53 7.23
N ILE A 19 3.29 2.50 7.54
CA ILE A 19 2.00 2.70 6.84
C ILE A 19 2.24 2.94 5.35
N LEU A 20 3.17 3.83 5.00
CA LEU A 20 3.49 4.13 3.60
C LEU A 20 4.00 2.90 2.84
N ILE A 21 4.93 2.15 3.43
CA ILE A 21 5.50 0.95 2.79
C ILE A 21 4.43 -0.13 2.61
N LEU A 22 3.62 -0.38 3.65
CA LEU A 22 2.53 -1.36 3.59
C LEU A 22 1.50 -0.98 2.51
N MET A 23 1.17 0.31 2.39
CA MET A 23 0.23 0.80 1.38
C MET A 23 0.77 0.66 -0.06
N ILE A 24 2.07 0.92 -0.27
CA ILE A 24 2.72 0.68 -1.57
C ILE A 24 2.63 -0.80 -1.93
N LEU A 25 2.91 -1.68 -0.96
CA LEU A 25 2.99 -3.12 -1.18
C LEU A 25 1.61 -3.73 -1.46
N GLU A 26 0.59 -3.29 -0.73
CA GLU A 26 -0.82 -3.61 -0.97
C GLU A 26 -1.24 -3.24 -2.41
N ASN A 27 -1.04 -1.98 -2.80
CA ASN A 27 -1.49 -1.49 -4.10
C ASN A 27 -0.70 -2.07 -5.30
N SER A 28 0.47 -2.69 -5.06
CA SER A 28 1.37 -3.12 -6.13
C SER A 28 1.12 -4.56 -6.61
N LEU A 29 0.71 -5.51 -5.74
CA LEU A 29 0.74 -6.94 -6.09
C LEU A 29 -0.37 -7.83 -5.52
N VAL A 30 -1.09 -7.44 -4.46
CA VAL A 30 -2.10 -8.30 -3.81
C VAL A 30 -3.35 -7.48 -3.50
N PRO A 31 -4.55 -7.85 -3.99
CA PRO A 31 -5.78 -7.18 -3.59
C PRO A 31 -6.12 -7.57 -2.15
N LEU A 32 -5.42 -6.95 -1.20
CA LEU A 32 -5.75 -6.99 0.21
C LEU A 32 -6.77 -5.89 0.49
N PRO A 33 -7.70 -6.09 1.43
CA PRO A 33 -8.55 -4.99 1.87
C PRO A 33 -7.68 -3.94 2.58
N SER A 34 -7.60 -2.72 2.03
CA SER A 34 -6.82 -1.59 2.57
C SER A 34 -7.18 -1.23 4.03
N GLU A 35 -8.35 -1.67 4.49
CA GLU A 35 -8.84 -1.57 5.86
C GLU A 35 -7.90 -2.24 6.89
N LEU A 36 -7.13 -3.25 6.48
CA LEU A 36 -6.14 -3.93 7.34
C LEU A 36 -5.04 -3.01 7.85
N ILE A 37 -4.66 -2.01 7.06
CA ILE A 37 -3.58 -1.10 7.37
C ILE A 37 -4.16 0.19 7.98
N VAL A 38 -5.25 0.69 7.40
CA VAL A 38 -5.86 1.97 7.79
C VAL A 38 -6.61 1.88 9.12
N THR A 39 -7.31 0.78 9.41
CA THR A 39 -8.08 0.64 10.65
C THR A 39 -7.20 0.67 11.91
N PRO A 40 -6.11 -0.11 12.02
CA PRO A 40 -5.21 -0.01 13.18
C PRO A 40 -4.48 1.34 13.24
N ALA A 41 -4.17 1.97 12.10
CA ALA A 41 -3.59 3.31 12.06
C ALA A 41 -4.54 4.40 12.56
N ALA A 42 -5.81 4.33 12.15
CA ALA A 42 -6.85 5.24 12.60
C ALA A 42 -7.15 5.06 14.10
N TYR A 43 -7.15 3.82 14.58
CA TYR A 43 -7.31 3.53 16.01
C TYR A 43 -6.17 4.13 16.85
N LYS A 44 -4.92 3.96 16.42
CA LYS A 44 -3.75 4.55 17.10
C LYS A 44 -3.75 6.08 17.05
N ALA A 45 -4.22 6.66 15.94
CA ALA A 45 -4.41 8.12 15.83
C ALA A 45 -5.55 8.64 16.72
N ALA A 46 -6.65 7.89 16.85
CA ALA A 46 -7.77 8.24 17.72
C ALA A 46 -7.39 8.21 19.22
N ASN A 47 -6.47 7.33 19.61
CA ASN A 47 -5.89 7.29 20.96
C ASN A 47 -4.87 8.43 21.24
N GLY A 48 -4.61 9.31 20.27
CA GLY A 48 -3.74 10.48 20.43
C GLY A 48 -2.25 10.20 20.27
N GLU A 49 -1.87 8.97 19.93
CA GLU A 49 -0.46 8.61 19.70
C GLU A 49 0.05 9.04 18.31
N MET A 50 -0.85 9.29 17.35
CA MET A 50 -0.52 9.69 15.99
C MET A 50 -1.47 10.78 15.48
N ASN A 51 -0.97 11.64 14.58
CA ASN A 51 -1.81 12.65 13.93
C ASN A 51 -2.53 12.04 12.72
N ILE A 52 -3.86 12.06 12.75
CA ILE A 52 -4.73 11.55 11.68
C ILE A 52 -4.41 12.18 10.31
N PHE A 53 -4.04 13.47 10.28
CA PHE A 53 -3.70 14.16 9.03
C PHE A 53 -2.46 13.57 8.37
N LEU A 54 -1.43 13.26 9.16
CA LEU A 54 -0.23 12.62 8.66
C LEU A 54 -0.55 11.20 8.19
N VAL A 55 -1.36 10.44 8.94
CA VAL A 55 -1.78 9.10 8.51
C VAL A 55 -2.41 9.12 7.12
N ILE A 56 -3.37 10.03 6.88
CA ILE A 56 -4.04 10.20 5.59
C ILE A 56 -3.04 10.60 4.48
N LEU A 57 -2.13 11.52 4.77
CA LEU A 57 -1.16 12.00 3.80
C LEU A 57 -0.18 10.88 3.39
N PHE A 58 0.35 10.11 4.35
CA PHE A 58 1.27 9.00 4.08
C PHE A 58 0.57 7.83 3.38
N THR A 59 -0.68 7.50 3.72
CA THR A 59 -1.45 6.47 2.98
C THR A 59 -1.73 6.92 1.55
N THR A 60 -2.15 8.17 1.35
CA THR A 60 -2.44 8.69 -0.01
C THR A 60 -1.18 8.68 -0.87
N LEU A 61 -0.04 9.10 -0.33
CA LEU A 61 1.24 9.04 -1.03
C LEU A 61 1.66 7.60 -1.35
N GLY A 62 1.52 6.67 -0.40
CA GLY A 62 1.82 5.26 -0.63
C GLY A 62 0.97 4.65 -1.73
N ALA A 63 -0.33 4.95 -1.75
CA ALA A 63 -1.24 4.51 -2.80
C ALA A 63 -0.83 5.09 -4.18
N LEU A 64 -0.51 6.37 -4.25
CA LEU A 64 -0.07 7.02 -5.48
C LEU A 64 1.20 6.37 -6.06
N ILE A 65 2.18 6.09 -5.19
CA ILE A 65 3.44 5.43 -5.57
C ILE A 65 3.19 3.99 -6.03
N GLY A 66 2.36 3.23 -5.31
CA GLY A 66 1.97 1.87 -5.71
C GLY A 66 1.30 1.85 -7.09
N ALA A 67 0.41 2.82 -7.37
CA ALA A 67 -0.25 2.94 -8.66
C ALA A 67 0.72 3.28 -9.80
N LEU A 68 1.70 4.16 -9.54
CA LEU A 68 2.75 4.50 -10.50
C LEU A 68 3.61 3.29 -10.86
N ILE A 69 3.98 2.47 -9.87
CA ILE A 69 4.74 1.24 -10.09
C ILE A 69 3.93 0.28 -10.99
N ASN A 70 2.66 0.07 -10.67
CA ASN A 70 1.80 -0.81 -11.45
C ASN A 70 1.59 -0.28 -12.89
N TYR A 71 1.43 1.03 -13.05
CA TYR A 71 1.33 1.67 -14.37
C TYR A 71 2.59 1.46 -15.22
N HIS A 72 3.78 1.55 -14.64
CA HIS A 72 5.03 1.30 -15.36
C HIS A 72 5.19 -0.18 -15.74
N LEU A 73 4.81 -1.12 -14.88
CA LEU A 73 4.81 -2.55 -15.21
C LEU A 73 3.82 -2.85 -16.35
N ALA A 74 2.64 -2.23 -16.34
CA ALA A 74 1.65 -2.34 -17.41
C ALA A 74 2.18 -1.76 -18.74
N LEU A 75 2.87 -0.61 -18.69
CA LEU A 75 3.45 0.02 -19.89
C LEU A 75 4.55 -0.85 -20.51
N ILE A 76 5.44 -1.41 -19.70
CA ILE A 76 6.52 -2.32 -20.15
C ILE A 76 5.93 -3.59 -20.78
N THR A 77 4.98 -4.23 -20.10
CA THR A 77 4.32 -5.45 -20.61
C THR A 77 3.54 -5.17 -21.90
N TRP A 78 2.88 -4.01 -22.00
CA TRP A 78 2.24 -3.58 -23.23
C TRP A 78 3.24 -3.36 -24.38
N TYR A 79 4.37 -2.70 -24.11
CA TYR A 79 5.40 -2.44 -25.11
C TYR A 79 6.03 -3.74 -25.65
N LEU A 80 6.31 -4.70 -24.76
CA LEU A 80 6.82 -6.02 -25.14
C LEU A 80 5.80 -6.82 -25.97
N LYS A 81 4.51 -6.81 -25.57
CA LYS A 81 3.44 -7.45 -26.36
C LYS A 81 3.29 -6.83 -27.75
N LYS A 82 3.41 -5.50 -27.87
CA LYS A 82 3.32 -4.80 -29.16
C LYS A 82 4.46 -5.22 -30.10
N LYS A 83 5.68 -5.37 -29.56
CA LYS A 83 6.85 -5.80 -30.34
C LYS A 83 6.76 -7.28 -30.76
N LEU A 84 6.24 -8.15 -29.90
CA LEU A 84 6.01 -9.57 -30.22
C LEU A 84 4.93 -9.78 -31.29
N LYS A 85 3.83 -9.01 -31.25
CA LYS A 85 2.77 -9.08 -32.28
C LYS A 85 3.21 -8.54 -33.65
N ALA A 86 4.23 -7.69 -33.72
CA ALA A 86 4.77 -7.20 -34.98
C ALA A 86 5.69 -8.24 -35.68
N CYS A 87 6.12 -9.28 -34.96
CA CYS A 87 7.03 -10.32 -35.48
C CYS A 87 6.32 -11.64 -35.83
N ARG A 88 4.98 -11.70 -35.69
CA ARG A 88 4.11 -12.78 -36.15
C ARG A 88 3.18 -12.21 -37.21
#